data_AF-U6MMG2-F1
#
_entry.id   AF-U6MMG2-F1
#
_cell.length_a   1.000
_cell.length_b   1.000
_cell.length_c   1.000
_cell.angle_alpha   90.00
_cell.angle_beta   90.00
_cell.angle_gamma   90.00
#
_symmetry.space_group_name_H-M   'P 1'
#
loop_
_entity.id
_entity.type
_entity.pdbx_description
1 polymer ?
#
loop_
_entity_poly.entity_id
_entity_poly.type
_entity_poly.pdbx_seq_one_letter_code
_entity_poly.pdbx_strand_id
1 'polypeptide(L)'
;MRAPQEEINALVQQTERILDSVLCEQLRKVQQKQETILKEILEVEFLRDHIPLLRLQQQHMLKEQQRLDAALQRMQIRPPTPQLLPQQQQQQQQQKQQQQQQPVKPFPLKCLADVGSHCYLPAVMNDASRLLVSVGFNFYVEMDLNTAEAFLKKKKEVLKG
;
A
#
# COMPACT_ATOMS: atom_id res chain seq x y z
N MET A 1 11.56 -56.77 45.07
CA MET A 1 12.15 -56.34 43.78
C MET A 1 11.15 -55.47 43.01
N ARG A 2 11.03 -54.16 43.32
CA ARG A 2 10.08 -53.21 42.66
C ARG A 2 10.76 -51.98 42.00
N ALA A 3 12.07 -51.81 42.17
CA ALA A 3 12.84 -50.67 41.67
C ALA A 3 12.85 -50.44 40.13
N PRO A 4 12.82 -51.46 39.25
CA PRO A 4 12.99 -51.20 37.81
C PRO A 4 11.77 -50.50 37.17
N GLN A 5 10.57 -50.63 37.75
CA GLN A 5 9.38 -49.97 37.22
C GLN A 5 9.37 -48.46 37.52
N GLU A 6 9.91 -48.05 38.67
CA GLU A 6 9.98 -46.65 39.09
C GLU A 6 11.01 -45.87 38.25
N GLU A 7 12.15 -46.49 37.93
CA GLU A 7 13.16 -45.92 37.04
C GLU A 7 12.63 -45.75 35.61
N ILE A 8 11.88 -46.74 35.09
CA ILE A 8 11.23 -46.63 33.77
C ILE A 8 10.19 -45.51 33.77
N ASN A 9 9.35 -45.41 34.80
CA ASN A 9 8.35 -44.33 34.91
C ASN A 9 9.00 -42.95 35.03
N ALA A 10 10.11 -42.83 35.77
CA ALA A 10 10.86 -41.58 35.87
C ALA A 10 11.46 -41.18 34.52
N LEU A 11 11.99 -42.14 33.76
CA LEU A 11 12.51 -41.90 32.41
C LEU A 11 11.40 -41.48 31.44
N VAL A 12 10.23 -42.14 31.48
CA VAL A 12 9.07 -41.78 30.67
C VAL A 12 8.62 -40.34 30.96
N GLN A 13 8.46 -39.97 32.23
CA GLN A 13 8.12 -38.60 32.61
C GLN A 13 9.18 -37.59 32.16
N GLN A 14 10.45 -37.95 32.18
CA GLN A 14 11.52 -37.08 31.70
C GLN A 14 11.42 -36.88 30.19
N THR A 15 11.18 -37.94 29.42
CA THR A 15 10.96 -37.84 27.97
C THR A 15 9.71 -37.06 27.61
N GLU A 16 8.61 -37.23 28.35
CA GLU A 16 7.38 -36.45 28.16
C GLU A 16 7.62 -34.96 28.38
N ARG A 17 8.32 -34.59 29.46
CA ARG A 17 8.69 -33.19 29.72
C ARG A 17 9.56 -32.59 28.62
N ILE A 18 10.51 -33.38 28.10
CA ILE A 18 11.36 -32.94 26.98
C ILE A 18 10.50 -32.74 25.73
N LEU A 19 9.64 -33.70 25.38
CA LEU A 19 8.72 -33.60 24.25
C LEU A 19 7.80 -32.39 24.36
N ASP A 20 7.18 -32.18 25.51
CA ASP A 20 6.32 -31.02 25.79
C ASP A 20 7.08 -29.70 25.66
N SER A 21 8.32 -29.64 26.15
CA SER A 21 9.15 -28.44 26.05
C SER A 21 9.50 -28.10 24.60
N VAL A 22 9.87 -29.11 23.80
CA VAL A 22 10.20 -28.95 22.38
C VAL A 22 8.95 -28.56 21.59
N LEU A 23 7.81 -29.22 21.85
CA LEU A 23 6.54 -28.88 21.20
C LEU A 23 6.09 -27.46 21.53
N CYS A 24 6.18 -27.04 22.79
CA CYS A 24 5.90 -25.67 23.21
C CYS A 24 6.81 -24.65 22.50
N GLU A 25 8.10 -24.95 22.39
CA GLU A 25 9.05 -24.07 21.71
C GLU A 25 8.75 -23.96 20.21
N GLN A 26 8.47 -25.09 19.54
CA GLN A 26 8.12 -25.10 18.12
C GLN A 26 6.79 -24.38 17.87
N LEU A 27 5.80 -24.58 18.73
CA LEU A 27 4.51 -23.87 18.64
C LEU A 27 4.73 -22.36 18.76
N ARG A 28 5.54 -21.92 19.73
CA ARG A 28 5.88 -20.50 19.91
C ARG A 28 6.57 -19.92 18.66
N LYS A 29 7.51 -20.66 18.07
CA LYS A 29 8.18 -20.25 16.82
C LYS A 29 7.21 -20.12 15.65
N VAL A 30 6.26 -21.04 15.53
CA VAL A 30 5.21 -20.97 14.49
C VAL A 30 4.30 -19.77 14.72
N GLN A 31 3.86 -19.53 15.96
CA GLN A 31 3.03 -18.39 16.31
C GLN A 31 3.73 -17.05 16.01
N GLN A 32 5.00 -16.90 16.40
CA GLN A 32 5.77 -15.70 16.08
C GLN A 32 5.93 -15.46 14.58
N LYS A 33 6.15 -16.54 13.80
CA LYS A 33 6.17 -16.45 12.33
C LYS A 33 4.83 -16.02 11.77
N GLN A 34 3.73 -16.59 12.26
CA GLN A 34 2.37 -16.22 11.85
C GLN A 34 2.08 -14.75 12.16
N GLU A 35 2.40 -14.26 13.35
CA GLU A 35 2.22 -12.85 13.73
C GLU A 35 3.02 -11.91 12.82
N THR A 36 4.24 -12.29 12.47
CA THR A 36 5.08 -11.52 11.55
C THR A 36 4.44 -11.44 10.17
N ILE A 37 3.98 -12.57 9.63
CA ILE A 37 3.31 -12.62 8.32
C ILE A 37 2.02 -11.81 8.33
N LEU A 38 1.21 -11.94 9.39
CA LEU A 38 -0.03 -11.18 9.56
C LEU A 38 0.23 -9.67 9.58
N LYS A 39 1.25 -9.22 10.30
CA LYS A 39 1.66 -7.82 10.32
C LYS A 39 2.03 -7.34 8.92
N GLU A 40 2.84 -8.10 8.18
CA GLU A 40 3.21 -7.75 6.81
C GLU A 40 2.01 -7.70 5.86
N ILE A 41 1.07 -8.63 5.98
CA ILE A 41 -0.17 -8.62 5.19
C ILE A 41 -0.98 -7.36 5.47
N LEU A 42 -1.13 -6.98 6.74
CA LEU A 42 -1.87 -5.77 7.13
C LEU A 42 -1.22 -4.50 6.57
N GLU A 43 0.10 -4.38 6.62
CA GLU A 43 0.82 -3.25 6.03
C GLU A 43 0.61 -3.16 4.51
N VAL A 44 0.65 -4.30 3.81
CA VAL A 44 0.40 -4.38 2.36
C VAL A 44 -1.04 -4.01 2.02
N GLU A 45 -2.01 -4.50 2.79
CA GLU A 45 -3.43 -4.16 2.60
C GLU A 45 -3.71 -2.69 2.87
N PHE A 46 -3.19 -2.15 3.97
CA PHE A 46 -3.33 -0.74 4.30
C PHE A 46 -2.83 0.16 3.18
N LEU A 47 -1.62 -0.10 2.66
CA LEU A 47 -1.06 0.71 1.58
C LEU A 47 -1.88 0.59 0.30
N ARG A 48 -2.32 -0.63 -0.05
CA ARG A 48 -3.15 -0.88 -1.23
C ARG A 48 -4.47 -0.10 -1.15
N ASP A 49 -5.10 -0.04 0.01
CA ASP A 49 -6.41 0.60 0.19
C ASP A 49 -6.33 2.14 0.10
N HIS A 50 -5.13 2.73 0.27
CA HIS A 50 -4.90 4.17 0.06
C HIS A 50 -4.72 4.55 -1.41
N ILE A 51 -4.32 3.63 -2.29
CA ILE A 51 -4.08 3.92 -3.71
C ILE A 51 -5.35 4.47 -4.41
N PRO A 52 -6.55 3.88 -4.24
CA PRO A 52 -7.78 4.44 -4.80
C PRO A 52 -8.09 5.86 -4.30
N LEU A 53 -7.81 6.16 -3.04
CA LEU A 53 -8.04 7.49 -2.46
C LEU A 53 -7.13 8.54 -3.11
N LEU A 54 -5.86 8.21 -3.33
CA LEU A 54 -4.92 9.08 -4.04
C LEU A 54 -5.36 9.36 -5.47
N ARG A 55 -5.86 8.34 -6.19
CA ARG A 55 -6.43 8.49 -7.54
C ARG A 55 -7.65 9.42 -7.54
N LEU A 56 -8.53 9.29 -6.56
CA LEU A 56 -9.71 10.15 -6.43
C LEU A 56 -9.31 11.61 -6.18
N GLN A 57 -8.34 11.84 -5.29
CA GLN A 57 -7.87 13.18 -4.97
C GLN A 57 -7.21 13.87 -6.18
N GLN A 58 -6.45 13.11 -6.97
CA GLN A 58 -5.93 13.60 -8.25
C GLN A 58 -7.05 14.03 -9.20
N GLN A 59 -8.10 13.21 -9.38
CA GLN A 59 -9.20 13.58 -10.26
C GLN A 59 -9.90 14.86 -9.81
N HIS A 60 -10.08 15.03 -8.50
CA HIS A 60 -10.66 16.24 -7.94
C HIS A 60 -9.79 17.47 -8.24
N MET A 61 -8.47 17.37 -8.02
CA MET A 61 -7.51 18.42 -8.35
C MET A 61 -7.57 18.83 -9.83
N LEU A 62 -7.60 17.86 -10.74
CA LEU A 62 -7.68 18.13 -12.17
C LEU A 62 -8.98 18.86 -12.55
N LYS A 63 -10.11 18.48 -11.95
CA LYS A 63 -11.39 19.15 -12.16
C LYS A 63 -11.37 20.58 -11.64
N GLU A 64 -10.82 20.81 -10.45
CA GLU A 64 -10.70 22.15 -9.87
C GLU A 64 -9.81 23.06 -10.73
N GLN A 65 -8.70 22.53 -11.24
CA GLN A 65 -7.83 23.26 -12.15
C GLN A 65 -8.57 23.63 -13.46
N GLN A 66 -9.33 22.70 -14.04
CA GLN A 66 -10.14 22.98 -15.23
C GLN A 66 -11.21 24.04 -14.98
N ARG A 67 -11.85 24.03 -13.79
CA ARG A 67 -12.84 25.04 -13.40
C ARG A 67 -12.21 26.42 -13.26
N LEU A 68 -11.04 26.50 -12.63
CA LEU A 68 -10.30 27.74 -12.49
C LEU A 68 -9.87 28.28 -13.86
N ASP A 69 -9.34 27.42 -14.73
CA ASP A 69 -8.96 27.82 -16.09
C ASP A 69 -10.15 28.33 -16.89
N ALA A 70 -11.29 27.65 -16.83
CA ALA A 70 -12.52 28.11 -17.48
C ALA A 70 -13.02 29.45 -16.92
N ALA A 71 -12.91 29.67 -15.60
CA ALA A 71 -13.27 30.94 -14.98
C ALA A 71 -12.34 32.08 -15.42
N LEU A 72 -11.02 31.85 -15.44
CA LEU A 72 -10.03 32.83 -15.89
C LEU A 72 -10.21 33.21 -17.37
N GLN A 73 -10.58 32.24 -18.22
CA GLN A 73 -10.92 32.50 -19.63
C GLN A 73 -12.17 33.38 -19.75
N ARG A 74 -13.21 33.11 -18.96
CA ARG A 74 -14.42 33.97 -18.92
C ARG A 74 -14.10 35.39 -18.50
N MET A 75 -13.13 35.56 -17.60
CA MET A 75 -12.65 36.86 -17.15
C MET A 75 -11.64 37.53 -18.09
N GLN A 76 -11.29 36.88 -19.22
CA GLN A 76 -10.28 37.35 -20.18
C GLN A 76 -8.88 37.59 -19.59
N ILE A 77 -8.57 37.00 -18.43
CA ILE A 77 -7.27 37.15 -17.74
C ILE A 77 -6.21 36.24 -18.40
N ARG A 78 -6.64 35.14 -19.03
CA ARG A 78 -5.77 34.15 -19.67
C ARG A 78 -6.13 34.03 -21.15
N PRO A 79 -5.15 33.93 -22.08
CA PRO A 79 -5.45 33.70 -23.49
C PRO A 79 -6.27 32.41 -23.66
N PRO A 80 -7.21 32.36 -24.61
CA PRO A 80 -7.98 31.15 -24.88
C PRO A 80 -7.00 30.03 -25.25
N THR A 81 -7.13 28.89 -24.56
CA THR A 81 -6.38 27.68 -24.94
C THR A 81 -6.67 27.41 -26.42
N PRO A 82 -5.66 27.11 -27.27
CA PRO A 82 -5.89 26.80 -28.67
C PRO A 82 -7.00 25.77 -28.79
N GLN A 83 -8.09 26.15 -29.45
CA GLN A 83 -9.22 25.24 -29.65
C GLN A 83 -8.74 24.11 -30.55
N LEU A 84 -8.54 22.93 -29.97
CA LEU A 84 -8.36 21.69 -30.72
C LEU A 84 -9.62 21.51 -31.59
N LEU A 85 -9.43 21.29 -32.88
CA LEU A 85 -10.51 21.14 -33.86
C LEU A 85 -11.60 20.18 -33.34
N PRO A 86 -12.88 20.34 -33.72
CA PRO A 86 -13.97 19.45 -33.29
C PRO A 86 -13.66 17.95 -33.51
N GLN A 87 -12.84 17.64 -34.53
CA GLN A 87 -12.35 16.30 -34.82
C GLN A 87 -11.40 15.74 -33.74
N GLN A 88 -10.59 16.60 -33.10
CA GLN A 88 -9.72 16.25 -31.97
C GLN A 88 -10.49 16.16 -30.64
N GLN A 89 -11.63 16.86 -30.48
CA GLN A 89 -12.50 16.69 -29.31
C GLN A 89 -13.15 15.30 -29.27
N GLN A 90 -13.57 14.75 -30.41
CA GLN A 90 -14.05 13.37 -30.50
C GLN A 90 -12.92 12.35 -30.24
N GLN A 91 -11.69 12.60 -30.73
CA GLN A 91 -10.54 11.77 -30.39
C GLN A 91 -10.17 11.85 -28.89
N GLN A 92 -10.35 12.99 -28.22
CA GLN A 92 -10.13 13.10 -26.77
C GLN A 92 -11.16 12.34 -25.93
N GLN A 93 -12.41 12.24 -26.37
CA GLN A 93 -13.41 11.38 -25.70
C GLN A 93 -13.05 9.89 -25.83
N GLN A 94 -12.51 9.46 -26.98
CA GLN A 94 -11.98 8.11 -27.14
C GLN A 94 -10.68 7.90 -26.36
N GLN A 95 -9.80 8.90 -26.27
CA GLN A 95 -8.58 8.84 -25.45
C GLN A 95 -8.86 8.83 -23.94
N LYS A 96 -9.97 9.39 -23.45
CA LYS A 96 -10.38 9.22 -22.03
C LYS A 96 -10.62 7.76 -21.64
N GLN A 97 -11.00 6.90 -22.60
CA GLN A 97 -11.09 5.45 -22.35
C GLN A 97 -9.72 4.75 -22.41
N GLN A 98 -8.73 5.32 -23.11
CA GLN A 98 -7.36 4.78 -23.20
C GLN A 98 -6.37 5.40 -22.19
N GLN A 99 -6.73 6.50 -21.51
CA GLN A 99 -5.86 7.21 -20.57
C GLN A 99 -5.62 6.50 -19.22
N GLN A 100 -6.16 5.29 -19.00
CA GLN A 100 -5.82 4.50 -17.81
C GLN A 100 -4.33 4.09 -17.75
N GLN A 101 -3.57 4.27 -18.84
CA GLN A 101 -2.16 3.86 -18.93
C GLN A 101 -1.15 5.01 -19.16
N GLN A 102 -1.57 6.29 -19.17
CA GLN A 102 -0.58 7.36 -19.25
C GLN A 102 0.14 7.54 -17.90
N PRO A 103 1.46 7.83 -17.91
CA PRO A 103 2.20 8.13 -16.70
C PRO A 103 1.52 9.28 -15.99
N VAL A 104 1.17 9.05 -14.73
CA VAL A 104 0.48 10.01 -13.89
C VAL A 104 1.37 11.25 -13.76
N LYS A 105 0.85 12.42 -14.13
CA LYS A 105 1.59 13.67 -13.92
C LYS A 105 1.76 13.91 -12.42
N PRO A 106 2.93 14.40 -11.98
CA PRO A 106 3.14 14.81 -10.59
C PRO A 106 2.07 15.79 -10.16
N PHE A 107 1.46 15.53 -9.00
CA PHE A 107 0.45 16.41 -8.43
C PHE A 107 0.71 16.61 -6.94
N PRO A 108 0.61 17.86 -6.45
CA PRO A 108 0.78 18.12 -5.04
C PRO A 108 -0.43 17.66 -4.24
N LEU A 109 -0.20 17.15 -3.04
CA LEU A 109 -1.21 16.60 -2.16
C LEU A 109 -1.15 17.34 -0.83
N LYS A 110 -2.27 17.96 -0.44
CA LYS A 110 -2.44 18.48 0.92
C LYS A 110 -3.05 17.38 1.78
N CYS A 111 -2.43 17.07 2.90
CA CYS A 111 -2.89 16.04 3.82
C CYS A 111 -2.64 16.44 5.28
N LEU A 112 -3.24 15.68 6.19
CA LEU A 112 -2.91 15.72 7.61
C LEU A 112 -1.98 14.53 7.89
N ALA A 113 -0.76 14.82 8.32
CA ALA A 113 0.21 13.81 8.72
C ALA A 113 0.05 13.51 10.21
N ASP A 114 -0.18 12.25 10.55
CA ASP A 114 -0.16 11.77 11.94
C ASP A 114 1.30 11.72 12.42
N VAL A 115 1.61 12.46 13.48
CA VAL A 115 2.94 12.48 14.12
C VAL A 115 2.97 11.68 15.43
N GLY A 116 1.88 10.99 15.78
CA GLY A 116 1.71 10.22 17.00
C GLY A 116 0.76 10.88 17.99
N SER A 117 0.32 10.13 19.00
CA SER A 117 -0.57 10.61 20.09
C SER A 117 -1.84 11.32 19.61
N HIS A 118 -2.39 10.91 18.46
CA HIS A 118 -3.54 11.56 17.80
C HIS A 118 -3.29 13.04 17.43
N CYS A 119 -2.03 13.43 17.26
CA CYS A 119 -1.65 14.75 16.80
C CYS A 119 -1.45 14.73 15.28
N TYR A 120 -2.16 15.62 14.59
CA TYR A 120 -2.15 15.71 13.14
C TYR A 120 -1.65 17.09 12.70
N LEU A 121 -0.66 17.11 11.80
CA LEU A 121 -0.10 18.35 11.25
C LEU A 121 -0.45 18.52 9.77
N PRO A 122 -0.79 19.74 9.32
CA PRO A 122 -0.98 20.00 7.90
C PRO A 122 0.35 19.84 7.15
N ALA A 123 0.34 18.99 6.13
CA ALA A 123 1.48 18.70 5.29
C ALA A 123 1.12 18.87 3.80
N VAL A 124 2.13 19.24 3.01
CA VAL A 124 2.02 19.32 1.56
C VAL A 124 3.09 18.43 0.96
N MET A 125 2.65 17.37 0.29
CA MET A 125 3.50 16.48 -0.48
C MET A 125 3.60 17.02 -1.91
N ASN A 126 4.82 17.17 -2.42
CA ASN A 126 5.05 17.78 -3.73
C ASN A 126 4.62 16.87 -4.88
N ASP A 127 4.82 15.56 -4.72
CA ASP A 127 4.46 14.56 -5.72
C ASP A 127 3.81 13.34 -5.04
N ALA A 128 2.52 13.16 -5.29
CA ALA A 128 1.76 11.98 -4.88
C ALA A 128 1.46 11.01 -6.03
N SER A 129 2.13 11.16 -7.18
CA SER A 129 2.00 10.24 -8.33
C SER A 129 2.76 8.93 -8.14
N ARG A 130 3.72 8.91 -7.23
CA ARG A 130 4.62 7.79 -6.98
C ARG A 130 4.65 7.44 -5.50
N LEU A 131 4.91 6.16 -5.23
CA LEU A 131 5.00 5.60 -3.89
C LEU A 131 6.36 4.96 -3.71
N LEU A 132 6.94 5.14 -2.53
CA LEU A 132 8.14 4.45 -2.11
C LEU A 132 7.73 3.14 -1.43
N VAL A 133 8.00 2.00 -2.08
CA VAL A 133 7.58 0.67 -1.61
C VAL A 133 8.78 -0.14 -1.15
N SER A 134 8.68 -0.75 0.03
CA SER A 134 9.69 -1.68 0.56
C SER A 134 9.61 -3.03 -0.15
N VAL A 135 10.69 -3.39 -0.86
CA VAL A 135 10.81 -4.65 -1.60
C VAL A 135 11.51 -5.75 -0.80
N GLY A 136 12.06 -5.41 0.39
CA GLY A 136 12.80 -6.32 1.26
C GLY A 136 14.28 -5.97 1.38
N PHE A 137 14.98 -6.59 2.34
CA PHE A 137 16.42 -6.36 2.58
C PHE A 137 16.83 -4.88 2.72
N ASN A 138 15.97 -4.05 3.31
CA ASN A 138 16.14 -2.58 3.42
C ASN A 138 16.27 -1.85 2.07
N PHE A 139 15.78 -2.45 0.99
CA PHE A 139 15.64 -1.77 -0.30
C PHE A 139 14.23 -1.21 -0.47
N TYR A 140 14.19 -0.01 -1.02
CA TYR A 140 12.97 0.72 -1.34
C TYR A 140 13.01 1.12 -2.80
N VAL A 141 11.89 0.95 -3.48
CA VAL A 141 11.74 1.26 -4.90
C VAL A 141 10.61 2.26 -5.07
N GLU A 142 10.88 3.33 -5.79
CA GLU A 142 9.89 4.30 -6.21
C GLU A 142 9.09 3.73 -7.38
N MET A 143 7.76 3.67 -7.25
CA MET A 143 6.87 3.05 -8.23
C MET A 143 5.64 3.93 -8.47
N ASP A 144 5.13 3.92 -9.71
CA ASP A 144 3.84 4.54 -10.02
C ASP A 144 2.69 3.79 -9.32
N LEU A 145 1.56 4.48 -9.09
CA LEU A 145 0.38 3.89 -8.41
C LEU A 145 -0.10 2.55 -8.99
N ASN A 146 -0.09 2.42 -10.33
CA ASN A 146 -0.51 1.19 -11.01
C ASN A 146 0.46 0.03 -10.76
N THR A 147 1.76 0.33 -10.87
CA THR A 147 2.84 -0.65 -10.66
C THR A 147 2.88 -1.08 -9.20
N ALA A 148 2.72 -0.13 -8.26
CA ALA A 148 2.64 -0.39 -6.83
C ALA A 148 1.44 -1.28 -6.49
N GLU A 149 0.26 -1.01 -7.04
CA GLU A 149 -0.94 -1.84 -6.82
C GLU A 149 -0.73 -3.28 -7.29
N ALA A 150 -0.15 -3.48 -8.47
CA ALA A 150 0.16 -4.80 -9.00
C ALA A 150 1.21 -5.53 -8.14
N PHE A 151 2.24 -4.81 -7.70
CA PHE A 151 3.27 -5.35 -6.81
C PHE A 151 2.70 -5.78 -5.46
N LEU A 152 1.89 -4.93 -4.82
CA LEU A 152 1.27 -5.21 -3.52
C LEU A 152 0.30 -6.40 -3.61
N LYS A 153 -0.46 -6.50 -4.71
CA LYS A 153 -1.30 -7.67 -4.98
C LYS A 153 -0.46 -8.95 -5.05
N LYS A 154 0.63 -8.94 -5.81
CA LYS A 154 1.54 -10.09 -5.89
C LYS A 154 2.19 -10.44 -4.55
N LYS A 155 2.64 -9.42 -3.80
CA LYS A 155 3.25 -9.59 -2.47
C LYS A 155 2.25 -10.23 -1.49
N LYS A 156 0.99 -9.81 -1.52
CA LYS A 156 -0.07 -10.40 -0.71
C LYS A 156 -0.29 -11.88 -1.02
N GLU A 157 -0.34 -12.27 -2.29
CA GLU A 157 -0.50 -13.68 -2.66
C GLU A 157 0.68 -14.53 -2.19
N VAL A 158 1.92 -14.03 -2.30
CA VAL A 158 3.12 -14.72 -1.79
C VAL A 158 3.09 -14.89 -0.28
N LEU A 159 2.58 -13.91 0.46
CA LEU A 159 2.48 -13.96 1.92
C LEU A 159 1.38 -14.89 2.44
N LYS A 160 0.36 -15.18 1.62
CA LYS A 160 -0.74 -16.06 2.00
C LYS A 160 -0.42 -17.54 1.88
N GLY A 161 0.61 -17.90 1.09
CA GLY A 161 1.01 -19.29 0.83
C GLY A 161 0.17 -19.95 -0.25
#